data_AF-A0A7W1SZ90-F1
#
_entry.id   AF-A0A7W1SZ90-F1
#
_cell.length_a   1.000
_cell.length_b   1.000
_cell.length_c   1.000
_cell.angle_alpha   90.00
_cell.angle_beta   90.00
_cell.angle_gamma   90.00
#
_symmetry.space_group_name_H-M   'P 1'
#
loop_
_entity.id
_entity.type
_entity.pdbx_description
1 polymer ?
#
loop_
_entity_poly.entity_id
_entity_poly.type
_entity_poly.pdbx_seq_one_letter_code
_entity_poly.pdbx_strand_id
1 'polypeptide(L)' 'MGQDGNVFTAVDVIAGGPADQAGLRKGDRIVTIDGVKTAGLVLPDIRERLRRQAVGTKVTLTVEAGTGKKEIVITLRDLV' A
#
# COMPACT_ATOMS: atom_id res chain seq x y z
N MET A 1 -3.46 22.00 13.96
CA MET A 1 -3.43 20.61 14.47
C MET A 1 -4.57 19.88 13.79
N GLY A 2 -4.25 19.15 12.71
CA GLY A 2 -5.20 18.42 11.89
C GLY A 2 -4.40 17.33 11.20
N GLN A 3 -4.13 16.25 11.92
CA GLN A 3 -3.69 15.00 11.30
C GLN A 3 -4.95 14.17 11.11
N ASP A 4 -5.79 14.62 10.18
CA ASP A 4 -6.91 13.85 9.68
C ASP A 4 -6.33 12.57 9.08
N GLY A 5 -6.75 11.42 9.63
CA GLY A 5 -6.17 10.10 9.44
C GLY A 5 -5.49 9.89 8.09
N ASN A 6 -4.15 9.84 8.11
CA ASN A 6 -3.30 9.58 6.95
C ASN A 6 -3.50 8.13 6.46
N VAL A 7 -4.64 7.85 5.84
CA VAL A 7 -4.91 6.60 5.15
C VAL A 7 -4.42 6.77 3.72
N PHE A 8 -3.49 5.92 3.32
CA PHE A 8 -2.86 6.02 2.02
C PHE A 8 -3.87 5.56 0.98
N THR A 9 -4.29 6.44 0.10
CA THR A 9 -5.23 6.06 -0.96
C THR A 9 -4.43 5.71 -2.20
N ALA A 10 -4.75 4.58 -2.84
CA ALA A 10 -4.20 4.23 -4.12
C ALA A 10 -4.66 5.27 -5.16
N VAL A 11 -3.81 6.25 -5.47
CA VAL A 11 -4.12 7.31 -6.45
C VAL A 11 -3.84 6.87 -7.88
N ASP A 12 -2.94 5.92 -8.04
CA ASP A 12 -2.55 5.36 -9.31
C ASP A 12 -2.08 3.92 -9.11
N VAL A 13 -2.43 3.03 -10.05
CA VAL A 13 -2.05 1.63 -10.02
C VAL A 13 -1.41 1.32 -11.38
N ILE A 14 -0.17 0.86 -11.34
CA ILE A 14 0.56 0.48 -12.56
C ILE A 14 -0.14 -0.72 -13.19
N ALA A 15 -0.66 -0.54 -14.39
CA ALA A 15 -1.37 -1.59 -15.13
C ALA A 15 -0.41 -2.74 -15.47
N GLY A 16 -0.79 -3.98 -15.14
CA GLY A 16 0.08 -5.16 -15.26
C GLY A 16 1.10 -5.31 -14.13
N GLY A 17 1.18 -4.34 -13.21
CA GLY A 17 2.02 -4.41 -12.04
C GLY A 17 1.45 -5.33 -10.94
N PRO A 18 2.23 -5.63 -9.90
CA PRO A 18 1.88 -6.58 -8.85
C PRO A 18 0.68 -6.11 -8.02
N ALA A 19 0.47 -4.78 -7.93
CA ALA A 19 -0.70 -4.21 -7.28
C ALA A 19 -1.98 -4.43 -8.12
N ASP A 20 -1.91 -4.20 -9.43
CA ASP A 20 -3.02 -4.47 -10.37
C ASP A 20 -3.34 -5.98 -10.43
N GLN A 21 -2.31 -6.83 -10.53
CA GLN A 21 -2.45 -8.28 -10.48
C GLN A 21 -3.02 -8.78 -9.14
N ALA A 22 -2.70 -8.12 -8.04
CA ALA A 22 -3.28 -8.42 -6.73
C ALA A 22 -4.72 -7.88 -6.58
N GLY A 23 -5.22 -7.11 -7.54
CA GLY A 23 -6.56 -6.56 -7.54
C GLY A 23 -6.73 -5.24 -6.78
N LEU A 24 -5.64 -4.53 -6.50
CA LEU A 24 -5.67 -3.15 -6.02
C LEU A 24 -6.25 -2.26 -7.13
N ARG A 25 -7.19 -1.40 -6.76
CA ARG A 25 -7.75 -0.40 -7.69
C ARG A 25 -7.49 1.01 -7.18
N LYS A 26 -7.49 1.94 -8.13
CA LYS A 26 -7.49 3.36 -7.81
C LYS A 26 -8.70 3.69 -6.94
N GLY A 27 -8.44 4.37 -5.82
CA GLY A 27 -9.45 4.71 -4.81
C GLY A 27 -9.47 3.79 -3.59
N ASP A 28 -8.76 2.66 -3.62
CA ASP A 28 -8.62 1.78 -2.44
C ASP A 28 -7.84 2.46 -1.32
N ARG A 29 -8.32 2.33 -0.08
CA ARG A 29 -7.71 2.94 1.10
C ARG A 29 -6.82 1.95 1.82
N ILE A 30 -5.51 2.12 1.71
CA ILE A 30 -4.50 1.31 2.38
C ILE A 30 -4.45 1.69 3.86
N VAL A 31 -4.96 0.80 4.70
CA VAL A 31 -5.01 0.94 6.16
C VAL A 31 -3.82 0.28 6.87
N THR A 32 -3.22 -0.72 6.22
CA THR A 32 -2.11 -1.50 6.77
C THR A 32 -1.13 -1.90 5.67
N ILE A 33 0.16 -1.92 5.96
CA ILE A 33 1.22 -2.44 5.10
C ILE A 33 2.07 -3.38 5.95
N ASP A 34 2.15 -4.64 5.55
CA ASP A 34 2.90 -5.69 6.24
C ASP A 34 2.47 -5.88 7.71
N GLY A 35 1.17 -5.76 7.98
CA GLY A 35 0.63 -5.76 9.35
C GLY A 35 0.90 -4.46 10.14
N VAL A 36 1.63 -3.50 9.59
CA VAL A 36 1.87 -2.19 10.19
C VAL A 36 0.81 -1.20 9.75
N LYS A 37 0.08 -0.61 10.71
CA LYS A 37 -0.94 0.40 10.41
C LYS A 37 -0.31 1.62 9.77
N THR A 38 -0.91 2.08 8.68
CA THR A 38 -0.49 3.31 8.00
C THR A 38 -0.98 4.56 8.70
N ALA A 39 -2.04 4.43 9.51
CA ALA A 39 -2.56 5.50 10.35
C ALA A 39 -1.50 5.94 11.38
N GLY A 40 -0.78 7.01 11.05
CA GLY A 40 0.31 7.57 11.85
C GLY A 40 1.70 7.44 11.22
N LEU A 41 1.83 6.71 10.10
CA LEU A 41 3.07 6.66 9.33
C LEU A 41 3.13 7.84 8.35
N VAL A 42 4.32 8.45 8.29
CA VAL A 42 4.63 9.52 7.35
C VAL A 42 5.15 8.91 6.04
N LEU A 43 4.67 9.42 4.90
CA LEU A 43 5.13 9.08 3.54
C LEU A 43 6.66 8.84 3.42
N PRO A 44 7.54 9.72 3.93
CA PRO A 44 8.98 9.51 3.83
C PRO A 44 9.49 8.23 4.53
N ASP A 45 8.90 7.85 5.66
CA ASP A 45 9.31 6.66 6.42
C ASP A 45 8.96 5.38 5.66
N ILE A 46 7.74 5.34 5.10
CA ILE A 46 7.29 4.23 4.25
C ILE A 46 8.16 4.13 2.99
N ARG A 47 8.43 5.26 2.32
CA ARG A 47 9.35 5.32 1.17
C ARG A 47 10.72 4.75 1.52
N GLU A 48 11.26 5.13 2.67
CA GLU A 48 12.59 4.69 3.07
C GLU A 48 12.61 3.20 3.39
N ARG A 49 11.59 2.69 4.09
CA ARG A 49 11.37 1.25 4.29
C ARG A 49 11.29 0.50 2.96
N LEU A 50 10.43 0.96 2.04
CA LEU A 50 10.26 0.35 0.73
C LEU A 50 11.59 0.35 -0.05
N ARG A 51 12.38 1.43 0.02
CA ARG A 51 13.72 1.50 -0.58
C ARG A 51 14.76 0.59 0.08
N ARG A 52 14.65 0.36 1.39
CA ARG A 52 15.54 -0.57 2.12
C ARG A 52 15.19 -2.03 1.86
N GLN A 53 13.96 -2.34 1.44
CA GLN A 53 13.57 -3.69 1.08
C GLN A 53 14.08 -4.08 -0.30
N ALA A 54 14.42 -5.37 -0.43
CA ALA A 54 14.91 -5.91 -1.70
C ALA A 54 13.77 -6.02 -2.72
N VAL A 55 14.15 -5.80 -3.99
CA VAL A 55 13.34 -6.09 -5.16
C VAL A 55 12.96 -7.58 -5.10
N GLY A 56 11.66 -7.91 -5.08
CA GLY A 56 11.19 -9.29 -4.89
C GLY A 56 10.65 -9.62 -3.49
N THR A 57 10.71 -8.70 -2.53
CA THR A 57 10.03 -8.86 -1.24
C THR A 57 8.50 -8.87 -1.44
N LYS A 58 7.82 -9.83 -0.80
CA LYS A 58 6.36 -9.86 -0.72
C LYS A 58 5.92 -8.89 0.37
N VAL A 59 5.03 -7.97 0.03
CA VAL A 59 4.46 -6.98 0.94
C VAL A 59 2.95 -7.18 0.97
N THR A 60 2.41 -7.37 2.16
CA THR A 60 0.98 -7.57 2.37
C THR A 60 0.31 -6.24 2.64
N LEU A 61 -0.46 -5.69 1.71
CA LEU A 61 -1.26 -4.48 1.95
C LEU A 61 -2.67 -4.87 2.37
N THR A 62 -3.16 -4.26 3.44
CA THR A 62 -4.58 -4.30 3.78
C THR A 62 -5.21 -3.01 3.28
N VAL A 63 -6.15 -3.13 2.36
CA VAL A 63 -6.94 -2.03 1.83
C VAL A 63 -8.40 -2.15 2.27
N GLU A 64 -9.06 -1.01 2.42
CA GLU A 64 -10.47 -0.93 2.74
C GLU A 64 -11.22 -0.42 1.51
N ALA A 65 -12.05 -1.30 0.93
CA ALA A 65 -12.82 -1.06 -0.29
C ALA A 65 -14.30 -1.03 0.07
N GLY A 66 -14.91 0.16 0.06
CA GLY A 66 -16.32 0.34 0.41
C GLY A 66 -16.60 0.02 1.88
N THR A 67 -17.08 -1.20 2.16
CA THR A 67 -17.48 -1.68 3.51
C THR A 67 -16.64 -2.87 4.01
N GLY A 68 -15.68 -3.35 3.20
CA GLY A 68 -14.87 -4.51 3.53
C GLY A 68 -13.37 -4.22 3.48
N LYS A 69 -12.60 -4.92 4.33
CA LYS A 69 -11.14 -4.93 4.26
C LYS A 69 -10.70 -6.09 3.36
N LYS A 70 -9.84 -5.80 2.41
CA LYS A 70 -9.15 -6.77 1.56
C LYS A 70 -7.68 -6.77 1.89
N GLU A 71 -7.12 -7.97 2.03
CA GLU A 71 -5.69 -8.15 2.14
C GLU A 71 -5.15 -8.63 0.79
N ILE A 72 -4.15 -7.93 0.29
CA ILE A 72 -3.55 -8.15 -1.02
C ILE A 72 -2.04 -8.24 -0.85
N VAL A 73 -1.44 -9.29 -1.41
CA VAL A 73 0.01 -9.50 -1.34
C VAL A 73 0.61 -9.07 -2.67
N ILE A 74 1.45 -8.05 -2.65
CA ILE A 74 2.18 -7.57 -3.83
C ILE A 74 3.65 -7.93 -3.70
N THR A 75 4.36 -8.04 -4.83
CA THR A 75 5.81 -8.23 -4.84
C THR A 75 6.48 -6.94 -5.26
N LEU A 76 7.48 -6.46 -4.52
CA LEU A 76 8.10 -5.14 -4.73
C LEU A 76 8.88 -4.99 -6.06
N ARG A 77 8.93 -6.02 -6.90
CA ARG A 77 9.85 -6.08 -8.04
C ARG A 77 9.57 -5.09 -9.18
N ASP A 78 8.42 -4.45 -9.15
CA ASP A 78 7.81 -3.80 -10.31
C ASP A 78 7.37 -2.35 -10.01
N LEU A 79 7.84 -1.78 -8.91
CA LEU A 79 7.74 -0.33 -8.68
C LEU A 79 8.83 0.36 -9.50
N VAL A 80 8.67 0.35 -10.83
CA VAL A 80 9.51 1.12 -11.77
C VAL A 80 8.63 1.99 -12.67
#